data_AF-A0A1U7YZ10-F1
#
_entry.id   AF-A0A1U7YZ10-F1
#
_cell.length_a   1.000
_cell.length_b   1.000
_cell.length_c   1.000
_cell.angle_alpha   90.00
_cell.angle_beta   90.00
_cell.angle_gamma   90.00
#
_symmetry.space_group_name_H-M   'P 1'
#
loop_
_entity.id
_entity.type
_entity.pdbx_description
1 polymer ?
#
loop_
_entity_poly.entity_id
_entity_poly.type
_entity_poly.pdbx_seq_one_letter_code
_entity_poly.pdbx_strand_id
1 'polypeptide(L)'
;MGIMEGYKDTCITPLTDFSTTNEMVGCSSLNYGRSQRKEGPINENESMNIQKGREGRRKMAEMYSVLQSLVPTLSHVHKETRQNIVAESTDYIKRLEQEIVRLENLKKSFLVDKPALSQCRNRVSSVNVTVLKGLAFFGIQFQLSQGLMTKIFCVLDKHQAEVLAANISVSDHRIATLTITVMIGHNKSDIVENIQRELFLV
;
A
#
# COMPACT_ATOMS: atom_id res chain seq x y z
N MET A 1 45.90 40.85 -35.83
CA MET A 1 47.02 39.89 -35.70
C MET A 1 47.42 39.90 -34.22
N GLY A 2 47.25 38.78 -33.52
CA GLY A 2 47.49 38.67 -32.08
C GLY A 2 47.30 37.22 -31.66
N ILE A 3 48.26 36.39 -32.04
CA ILE A 3 48.34 34.95 -31.80
C ILE A 3 48.71 34.74 -30.33
N MET A 4 47.83 34.08 -29.59
CA MET A 4 48.08 33.65 -28.20
C MET A 4 49.00 32.42 -28.24
N GLU A 5 50.30 32.70 -28.28
CA GLU A 5 51.37 31.72 -28.30
C GLU A 5 51.53 31.09 -26.91
N GLY A 6 51.19 29.80 -26.76
CA GLY A 6 51.48 29.06 -25.52
C GLY A 6 50.52 27.95 -25.09
N TYR A 7 49.40 27.70 -25.77
CA TYR A 7 48.49 26.62 -25.34
C TYR A 7 48.90 25.26 -25.97
N LYS A 8 49.50 24.38 -25.16
CA LYS A 8 49.86 23.00 -25.53
C LYS A 8 48.97 22.05 -24.73
N ASP A 9 47.75 21.82 -25.19
CA ASP A 9 46.88 20.80 -24.62
C ASP A 9 47.29 19.42 -25.17
N THR A 10 48.21 18.76 -24.47
CA THR A 10 48.74 17.43 -24.87
C THR A 10 48.02 16.29 -24.14
N CYS A 11 46.91 16.57 -23.45
CA CYS A 11 46.25 15.58 -22.60
C CYS A 11 45.17 14.76 -23.32
N ILE A 12 44.93 14.99 -24.61
CA ILE A 12 43.98 14.20 -25.40
C ILE A 12 44.68 13.72 -26.67
N THR A 13 44.98 12.42 -26.75
CA THR A 13 45.40 11.79 -28.00
C THR A 13 44.25 11.85 -29.01
N PRO A 14 44.51 12.29 -30.27
CA PRO A 14 43.48 12.35 -31.29
C PRO A 14 42.93 10.95 -31.59
N LEU A 15 41.61 10.86 -31.81
CA LEU A 15 40.85 9.62 -32.05
C LEU A 15 41.07 9.06 -33.48
N THR A 16 42.31 8.94 -33.94
CA THR A 16 42.61 8.56 -35.33
C THR A 16 43.01 7.08 -35.50
N ASP A 17 43.08 6.29 -34.43
CA ASP A 17 43.60 4.91 -34.49
C ASP A 17 42.52 3.81 -34.49
N PHE A 18 41.24 4.13 -34.72
CA PHE A 18 40.25 3.10 -35.00
C PHE A 18 40.13 2.87 -36.50
N SER A 19 41.03 2.06 -37.06
CA SER A 19 40.86 1.52 -38.40
C SER A 19 39.78 0.43 -38.37
N THR A 20 38.59 0.72 -38.90
CA THR A 20 37.61 -0.30 -39.26
C THR A 20 37.99 -0.90 -40.61
N THR A 21 38.47 -2.14 -40.62
CA THR A 21 38.39 -3.00 -41.81
C THR A 21 37.87 -4.37 -41.40
N ASN A 22 36.72 -4.72 -41.98
CA ASN A 22 36.12 -6.04 -41.93
C ASN A 22 37.01 -7.03 -42.68
N GLU A 23 37.34 -8.15 -42.06
CA GLU A 23 37.42 -9.46 -42.73
C GLU A 23 37.33 -10.59 -41.69
N MET A 24 36.72 -11.69 -42.12
CA MET A 24 36.06 -12.72 -41.32
C MET A 24 36.93 -13.99 -41.25
N VAL A 25 37.56 -14.33 -40.12
CA VAL A 25 38.14 -15.67 -39.87
C VAL A 25 38.21 -16.01 -38.37
N GLY A 26 37.58 -17.13 -37.97
CA GLY A 26 38.16 -18.16 -37.08
C GLY A 26 38.32 -17.91 -35.57
N CYS A 27 37.67 -18.76 -34.77
CA CYS A 27 37.86 -18.92 -33.33
C CYS A 27 39.33 -19.18 -32.93
N SER A 28 39.80 -18.61 -31.82
CA SER A 28 40.36 -19.33 -30.64
C SER A 28 41.05 -18.37 -29.65
N SER A 29 40.70 -18.51 -28.36
CA SER A 29 41.50 -18.31 -27.14
C SER A 29 42.87 -17.62 -27.26
N LEU A 30 43.08 -16.50 -26.53
CA LEU A 30 44.16 -16.34 -25.53
C LEU A 30 44.30 -14.89 -25.01
N ASN A 31 44.40 -14.81 -23.68
CA ASN A 31 45.14 -13.84 -22.86
C ASN A 31 44.63 -12.40 -22.67
N TYR A 32 44.11 -12.20 -21.46
CA TYR A 32 44.04 -10.91 -20.75
C TYR A 32 45.41 -10.20 -20.74
N GLY A 33 45.58 -9.23 -21.63
CA GLY A 33 46.62 -8.21 -21.52
C GLY A 33 46.31 -7.24 -20.39
N ARG A 34 46.83 -7.49 -19.20
CA ARG A 34 46.81 -6.56 -18.07
C ARG A 34 47.68 -5.35 -18.43
N SER A 35 47.05 -4.29 -18.95
CA SER A 35 47.71 -3.00 -19.18
C SER A 35 48.11 -2.42 -17.82
N GLN A 36 49.37 -2.64 -17.42
CA GLN A 36 49.97 -1.91 -16.32
C GLN A 36 50.30 -0.50 -16.82
N ARG A 37 49.36 0.43 -16.61
CA ARG A 37 49.69 1.85 -16.63
C ARG A 37 50.58 2.09 -15.42
N LYS A 38 51.83 2.52 -15.66
CA LYS A 38 52.68 3.10 -14.61
C LYS A 38 51.96 4.35 -14.09
N GLU A 39 51.26 4.22 -12.97
CA GLU A 39 50.75 5.36 -12.21
C GLU A 39 51.95 6.09 -11.61
N GLY A 40 52.14 7.36 -12.01
CA GLY A 40 53.04 8.26 -11.29
C GLY A 40 52.52 8.51 -9.86
N PRO A 41 53.34 9.06 -8.96
CA PRO A 41 52.92 9.30 -7.58
C PRO A 41 51.74 10.27 -7.56
N ILE A 42 50.55 9.74 -7.26
CA ILE A 42 49.33 10.52 -7.09
C ILE A 42 49.53 11.34 -5.81
N ASN A 43 49.38 12.66 -5.91
CA ASN A 43 49.41 13.55 -4.75
C ASN A 43 48.35 13.08 -3.74
N GLU A 44 48.71 12.94 -2.46
CA GLU A 44 47.80 12.48 -1.40
C GLU A 44 46.47 13.26 -1.42
N ASN A 45 46.52 14.57 -1.69
CA ASN A 45 45.35 15.43 -1.82
C ASN A 45 44.44 15.06 -3.01
N GLU A 46 45.03 14.65 -4.14
CA GLU A 46 44.30 14.18 -5.32
C GLU A 46 43.63 12.82 -5.06
N SER A 47 44.35 11.91 -4.41
CA SER A 47 43.80 10.61 -3.99
C SER A 47 42.62 10.77 -3.01
N MET A 48 42.72 11.72 -2.06
CA MET A 48 41.65 12.05 -1.12
C MET A 48 40.43 12.65 -1.83
N ASN A 49 40.62 13.52 -2.81
CA ASN A 49 39.53 14.10 -3.60
C ASN A 49 38.80 13.05 -4.45
N ILE A 50 39.53 12.14 -5.10
CA ILE A 50 38.96 11.03 -5.86
C ILE A 50 38.14 10.12 -4.93
N GLN A 51 38.67 9.79 -3.75
CA GLN A 51 37.98 8.94 -2.77
C GLN A 51 36.70 9.60 -2.26
N LYS A 52 36.75 10.91 -1.95
CA LYS A 52 35.56 11.69 -1.57
C LYS A 52 34.50 11.69 -2.68
N GLY A 53 34.91 11.80 -3.95
CA GLY A 53 34.01 11.72 -5.09
C GLY A 53 33.43 10.31 -5.34
N ARG A 54 34.19 9.26 -5.04
CA ARG A 54 33.69 7.87 -5.07
C ARG A 54 32.64 7.65 -3.98
N GLU A 55 32.91 8.12 -2.77
CA GLU A 55 31.98 8.02 -1.64
C GLU A 55 30.69 8.81 -1.90
N GLY A 56 30.78 10.02 -2.46
CA GLY A 56 29.60 10.77 -2.87
C GLY A 56 28.72 10.03 -3.89
N ARG A 57 29.35 9.37 -4.88
CA ARG A 57 28.62 8.55 -5.87
C ARG A 57 28.01 7.30 -5.25
N ARG A 58 28.70 6.67 -4.30
CA ARG A 58 28.20 5.51 -3.56
C ARG A 58 26.94 5.87 -2.77
N LYS A 59 27.00 6.93 -1.96
CA LYS A 59 25.85 7.44 -1.19
C LYS A 59 24.67 7.78 -2.09
N MET A 60 24.93 8.41 -3.23
CA MET A 60 23.88 8.73 -4.20
C MET A 60 23.22 7.46 -4.76
N ALA A 61 24.00 6.42 -5.09
CA ALA A 61 23.45 5.16 -5.55
C ALA A 61 22.59 4.45 -4.48
N GLU A 62 23.04 4.48 -3.22
CA GLU A 62 22.29 3.94 -2.08
C GLU A 62 20.95 4.68 -1.90
N MET A 63 20.93 6.02 -1.99
CA MET A 63 19.68 6.80 -1.93
C MET A 63 18.70 6.44 -3.05
N TYR A 64 19.17 6.24 -4.28
CA TYR A 64 18.31 5.79 -5.38
C TYR A 64 17.75 4.39 -5.14
N SER A 65 18.55 3.47 -4.58
CA SER A 65 18.08 2.13 -4.22
C SER A 65 16.99 2.16 -3.16
N VAL A 66 17.14 3.01 -2.13
CA VAL A 66 16.11 3.22 -1.11
C VAL A 66 14.85 3.80 -1.74
N LEU A 67 15.00 4.82 -2.58
CA LEU A 67 13.86 5.46 -3.25
C LEU A 67 13.07 4.47 -4.11
N GLN A 68 13.74 3.62 -4.89
CA GLN A 68 13.11 2.55 -5.67
C GLN A 68 12.32 1.56 -4.79
N SER A 69 12.83 1.22 -3.61
CA SER A 69 12.15 0.29 -2.70
C SER A 69 10.86 0.85 -2.10
N LEU A 70 10.76 2.17 -1.97
CA LEU A 70 9.61 2.86 -1.36
C LEU A 70 8.48 3.14 -2.37
N VAL A 71 8.78 3.14 -3.67
CA VAL A 71 7.82 3.46 -4.72
C VAL A 71 7.28 2.14 -5.31
N PRO A 72 5.99 1.82 -5.13
CA PRO A 72 5.43 0.54 -5.57
C PRO A 72 5.59 0.25 -7.07
N THR A 73 5.57 1.30 -7.91
CA THR A 73 5.74 1.16 -9.37
C THR A 73 7.18 0.81 -9.77
N LEU A 74 8.16 1.05 -8.89
CA LEU A 74 9.59 0.86 -9.15
C LEU A 74 10.20 -0.33 -8.40
N SER A 75 9.55 -0.81 -7.34
CA SER A 75 10.13 -1.78 -6.40
C SER A 75 10.49 -3.14 -7.03
N HIS A 76 9.89 -3.48 -8.16
CA HIS A 76 10.12 -4.72 -8.90
C HIS A 76 11.04 -4.54 -10.13
N VAL A 77 11.48 -3.31 -10.42
CA VAL A 77 12.28 -3.01 -11.61
C VAL A 77 13.75 -2.82 -11.22
N HIS A 78 14.56 -3.84 -11.53
CA HIS A 78 15.98 -3.88 -11.12
C HIS A 78 16.91 -2.99 -11.95
N LYS A 79 16.43 -2.37 -13.05
CA LYS A 79 17.25 -1.55 -13.94
C LYS A 79 16.47 -0.37 -14.50
N GLU A 80 16.29 0.64 -13.64
CA GLU A 80 15.57 1.86 -13.99
C GLU A 80 16.52 3.05 -14.18
N THR A 81 16.17 3.97 -15.09
CA THR A 81 16.96 5.19 -15.30
C THR A 81 16.75 6.16 -14.14
N ARG A 82 17.79 6.92 -13.76
CA ARG A 82 17.68 7.91 -12.67
C ARG A 82 16.56 8.92 -12.88
N GLN A 83 16.34 9.33 -14.13
CA GLN A 83 15.26 10.23 -14.50
C GLN A 83 13.89 9.61 -14.21
N ASN A 84 13.69 8.35 -14.61
CA ASN A 84 12.41 7.69 -14.41
C ASN A 84 12.15 7.38 -12.93
N ILE A 85 13.19 7.02 -12.16
CA ILE A 85 13.07 6.85 -10.70
C ILE A 85 12.50 8.12 -10.07
N VAL A 86 13.05 9.28 -10.41
CA VAL A 86 12.60 10.58 -9.86
C VAL A 86 11.20 10.93 -10.34
N ALA A 87 10.89 10.71 -11.63
CA ALA A 87 9.58 10.99 -12.20
C ALA A 87 8.47 10.18 -11.51
N GLU A 88 8.62 8.86 -11.46
CA GLU A 88 7.69 7.94 -10.81
C GLU A 88 7.54 8.24 -9.32
N SER A 89 8.64 8.58 -8.63
CA SER A 89 8.60 9.00 -7.23
C SER A 89 7.79 10.28 -7.04
N THR A 90 7.98 11.25 -7.91
CA THR A 90 7.26 12.54 -7.87
C THR A 90 5.77 12.31 -8.10
N ASP A 91 5.41 11.47 -9.06
CA ASP A 91 4.01 11.15 -9.33
C ASP A 91 3.38 10.32 -8.22
N TYR A 92 4.13 9.43 -7.57
CA TYR A 92 3.66 8.70 -6.40
C TYR A 92 3.38 9.64 -5.22
N ILE A 93 4.25 10.63 -4.97
CA ILE A 93 4.01 11.67 -3.95
C ILE A 93 2.70 12.42 -4.24
N LYS A 94 2.49 12.89 -5.49
CA LYS A 94 1.24 13.56 -5.87
C LYS A 94 0.01 12.69 -5.62
N ARG A 95 0.08 11.40 -5.95
CA ARG A 95 -1.03 10.45 -5.69
C ARG A 95 -1.32 10.32 -4.20
N LEU A 96 -0.29 10.21 -3.36
CA LEU A 96 -0.45 10.15 -1.91
C LEU A 96 -1.04 11.44 -1.34
N GLU A 97 -0.61 12.61 -1.82
CA GLU A 97 -1.17 13.90 -1.41
C GLU A 97 -2.66 14.01 -1.77
N GLN A 98 -3.03 13.61 -2.99
CA GLN A 98 -4.44 13.55 -3.42
C GLN A 98 -5.25 12.58 -2.56
N GLU A 99 -4.67 11.43 -2.23
CA GLU A 99 -5.31 10.41 -1.40
C GLU A 99 -5.53 10.89 0.03
N ILE A 100 -4.57 11.63 0.61
CA ILE A 100 -4.75 12.29 1.92
C ILE A 100 -5.94 13.24 1.88
N VAL A 101 -6.01 14.12 0.87
CA VAL A 101 -7.13 15.07 0.72
C VAL A 101 -8.47 14.32 0.58
N ARG A 102 -8.50 13.26 -0.23
CA ARG A 102 -9.68 12.41 -0.42
C ARG A 102 -10.12 11.78 0.90
N LEU A 103 -9.18 11.21 1.67
CA LEU A 103 -9.45 10.57 2.95
C LEU A 103 -9.89 11.58 4.02
N GLU A 104 -9.33 12.77 4.04
CA GLU A 104 -9.76 13.85 4.94
C GLU A 104 -11.16 14.35 4.62
N ASN A 105 -11.50 14.53 3.34
CA ASN A 105 -12.85 14.92 2.93
C ASN A 105 -13.86 13.84 3.26
N LEU A 106 -13.50 12.57 3.05
CA LEU A 106 -14.31 11.44 3.46
C LEU A 106 -14.52 11.46 4.99
N LYS A 107 -13.45 11.62 5.79
CA LYS A 107 -13.55 11.76 7.25
C LYS A 107 -14.42 12.95 7.67
N LYS A 108 -14.33 14.09 6.99
CA LYS A 108 -15.18 15.27 7.25
C LYS A 108 -16.63 15.00 6.92
N SER A 109 -16.94 14.29 5.84
CA SER A 109 -18.32 13.88 5.53
C SER A 109 -18.91 12.97 6.63
N PHE A 110 -18.08 12.14 7.27
CA PHE A 110 -18.48 11.36 8.46
C PHE A 110 -18.60 12.19 9.76
N LEU A 111 -18.05 13.41 9.82
CA LEU A 111 -18.06 14.29 11.00
C LEU A 111 -19.05 15.46 10.89
N VAL A 112 -19.52 15.81 9.69
CA VAL A 112 -20.63 16.76 9.48
C VAL A 112 -21.97 16.13 9.85
N ASP A 113 -22.07 14.80 9.78
CA ASP A 113 -23.05 14.04 10.56
C ASP A 113 -22.50 13.85 11.98
N LYS A 114 -22.42 14.94 12.74
CA LYS A 114 -22.51 14.87 14.20
C LYS A 114 -23.97 14.51 14.47
N PRO A 115 -24.35 13.28 14.86
CA PRO A 115 -25.63 13.15 15.49
C PRO A 115 -25.43 13.79 16.86
N ALA A 116 -26.00 14.98 17.01
CA ALA A 116 -26.72 15.24 18.24
C ALA A 116 -27.38 13.93 18.70
N LEU A 117 -27.25 13.62 19.99
CA LEU A 117 -28.05 12.59 20.65
C LEU A 117 -29.43 12.51 19.98
N SER A 118 -29.76 11.34 19.43
CA SER A 118 -30.92 11.03 18.57
C SER A 118 -30.72 11.14 17.05
N GLN A 119 -30.27 10.03 16.45
CA GLN A 119 -30.90 9.57 15.22
C GLN A 119 -30.77 8.06 15.13
N CYS A 120 -31.87 7.38 15.45
CA CYS A 120 -32.10 5.98 15.15
C CYS A 120 -32.13 5.83 13.63
N ARG A 121 -30.95 5.74 13.01
CA ARG A 121 -30.83 5.24 11.65
C ARG A 121 -30.70 3.73 11.80
N ASN A 122 -31.70 2.96 11.35
CA ASN A 122 -31.61 1.50 11.35
C ASN A 122 -30.31 1.09 10.67
N ARG A 123 -29.39 0.51 11.45
CA ARG A 123 -28.09 0.02 10.95
C ARG A 123 -28.15 -1.45 10.57
N VAL A 124 -29.23 -2.11 10.98
CA VAL A 124 -29.62 -3.44 10.52
C VAL A 124 -30.25 -3.31 9.14
N SER A 125 -29.61 -3.89 8.12
CA SER A 125 -30.08 -3.87 6.74
C SER A 125 -31.15 -4.91 6.47
N SER A 126 -31.11 -6.04 7.17
CA SER A 126 -32.11 -7.10 7.03
C SER A 126 -32.12 -8.04 8.23
N VAL A 127 -33.31 -8.54 8.59
CA VAL A 127 -33.50 -9.59 9.60
C VAL A 127 -34.36 -10.69 8.98
N ASN A 128 -33.74 -11.82 8.69
CA ASN A 128 -34.42 -13.03 8.24
C ASN A 128 -34.67 -13.93 9.43
N VAL A 129 -35.88 -14.47 9.54
CA VAL A 129 -36.23 -15.36 10.65
C VAL A 129 -36.80 -16.66 10.11
N THR A 130 -36.36 -17.78 10.67
CA THR A 130 -36.91 -19.11 10.38
C THR A 130 -37.22 -19.80 11.70
N VAL A 131 -38.45 -20.30 11.87
CA VAL A 131 -38.89 -20.95 13.10
C VAL A 131 -39.06 -22.45 12.84
N LEU A 132 -38.44 -23.29 13.66
CA LEU A 132 -38.53 -24.73 13.57
C LEU A 132 -38.70 -25.36 14.95
N LYS A 133 -39.86 -25.99 15.21
CA LYS A 133 -40.11 -26.80 16.43
C LYS A 133 -39.76 -26.11 17.77
N GLY A 134 -39.89 -24.79 17.86
CA GLY A 134 -39.57 -24.00 19.08
C GLY A 134 -38.18 -23.36 19.10
N LEU A 135 -37.35 -23.67 18.10
CA LEU A 135 -36.13 -22.93 17.79
C LEU A 135 -36.46 -21.80 16.82
N ALA A 136 -35.81 -20.66 16.98
CA ALA A 136 -35.80 -19.58 16.01
C ALA A 136 -34.37 -19.29 15.54
N PHE A 137 -34.22 -19.18 14.23
CA PHE A 137 -32.99 -18.85 13.55
C PHE A 137 -33.09 -17.43 13.03
N PHE A 138 -32.24 -16.54 13.52
CA PHE A 138 -32.16 -15.15 13.09
C PHE A 138 -30.92 -14.96 12.22
N GLY A 139 -31.11 -14.50 11.00
CA GLY A 139 -30.06 -13.99 10.12
C GLY A 139 -30.12 -12.47 10.06
N ILE A 140 -29.19 -11.80 10.73
CA ILE A 140 -29.17 -10.35 10.88
C ILE A 140 -27.98 -9.81 10.08
N GLN A 141 -28.23 -8.91 9.14
CA GLN A 141 -27.18 -8.20 8.42
C GLN A 141 -27.15 -6.75 8.91
N PHE A 142 -25.97 -6.22 9.25
CA PHE A 142 -25.83 -4.87 9.77
C PHE A 142 -24.47 -4.26 9.46
N GLN A 143 -24.39 -2.93 9.50
CA GLN A 143 -23.12 -2.24 9.46
C GLN A 143 -22.49 -2.17 10.86
N LEU A 144 -21.26 -2.66 11.00
CA LEU A 144 -20.56 -2.69 12.29
C LEU A 144 -20.43 -1.29 12.89
N SER A 145 -20.99 -1.13 14.08
CA SER A 145 -20.84 0.09 14.88
C SER A 145 -20.79 -0.21 16.37
N GLN A 146 -20.15 0.68 17.12
CA GLN A 146 -20.03 0.55 18.56
C GLN A 146 -21.41 0.38 19.23
N GLY A 147 -21.53 -0.61 20.11
CA GLY A 147 -22.73 -0.87 20.91
C GLY A 147 -23.88 -1.61 20.19
N LEU A 148 -23.80 -1.82 18.87
CA LEU A 148 -24.89 -2.47 18.13
C LEU A 148 -25.08 -3.94 18.53
N MET A 149 -23.98 -4.69 18.69
CA MET A 149 -24.02 -6.06 19.19
C MET A 149 -24.69 -6.14 20.57
N THR A 150 -24.33 -5.23 21.47
CA THR A 150 -24.96 -5.13 22.80
C THR A 150 -26.45 -4.90 22.68
N LYS A 151 -26.90 -3.96 21.83
CA LYS A 151 -28.33 -3.73 21.59
C LYS A 151 -29.05 -4.96 21.07
N ILE A 152 -28.48 -5.68 20.11
CA ILE A 152 -29.05 -6.93 19.58
C ILE A 152 -29.24 -7.94 20.72
N PHE A 153 -28.21 -8.18 21.53
CA PHE A 153 -28.32 -9.11 22.66
C PHE A 153 -29.26 -8.61 23.76
N CYS A 154 -29.37 -7.29 24.00
CA CYS A 154 -30.36 -6.73 24.91
C CYS A 154 -31.80 -7.00 24.43
N VAL A 155 -32.07 -6.94 23.12
CA VAL A 155 -33.39 -7.32 22.58
C VAL A 155 -33.67 -8.79 22.85
N LEU A 156 -32.70 -9.68 22.65
CA LEU A 156 -32.87 -11.12 22.92
C LEU A 156 -33.10 -11.40 24.42
N ASP A 157 -32.31 -10.75 25.28
CA ASP A 157 -32.42 -10.87 26.74
C ASP A 157 -33.78 -10.36 27.26
N LYS A 158 -34.25 -9.21 26.73
CA LYS A 158 -35.57 -8.64 27.04
C LYS A 158 -36.72 -9.63 26.76
N HIS A 159 -36.59 -10.43 25.71
CA HIS A 159 -37.59 -11.42 25.30
C HIS A 159 -37.31 -12.82 25.87
N GLN A 160 -36.36 -12.95 26.80
CA GLN A 160 -35.95 -14.22 27.41
C GLN A 160 -35.60 -15.30 26.37
N ALA A 161 -35.02 -14.87 25.25
CA ALA A 161 -34.59 -15.78 24.20
C ALA A 161 -33.24 -16.41 24.60
N GLU A 162 -33.23 -17.70 24.89
CA GLU A 162 -32.02 -18.41 25.24
C GLU A 162 -31.18 -18.65 23.98
N VAL A 163 -30.00 -18.04 23.92
CA VAL A 163 -29.09 -18.14 22.77
C VAL A 163 -28.32 -19.46 22.83
N LEU A 164 -28.58 -20.36 21.88
CA LEU A 164 -27.87 -21.63 21.77
C LEU A 164 -26.57 -21.51 20.98
N ALA A 165 -26.59 -20.71 19.90
CA ALA A 165 -25.43 -20.51 19.05
C ALA A 165 -25.50 -19.13 18.38
N ALA A 166 -24.34 -18.50 18.19
CA ALA A 166 -24.22 -17.25 17.47
C ALA A 166 -22.94 -17.28 16.62
N ASN A 167 -23.09 -17.14 15.31
CA ASN A 167 -21.97 -17.04 14.38
C ASN A 167 -21.96 -15.66 13.76
N ILE A 168 -20.80 -15.01 13.75
CA ILE A 168 -20.61 -13.72 13.11
C ILE A 168 -19.61 -13.86 11.97
N SER A 169 -19.95 -13.29 10.83
CA SER A 169 -19.05 -13.14 9.69
C SER A 169 -19.02 -11.67 9.29
N VAL A 170 -17.87 -11.21 8.81
CA VAL A 170 -17.67 -9.80 8.44
C VAL A 170 -17.05 -9.76 7.06
N SER A 171 -17.70 -9.06 6.14
CA SER A 171 -17.21 -8.83 4.78
C SER A 171 -16.30 -7.60 4.72
N ASP A 172 -15.45 -7.53 3.68
CA ASP A 172 -14.49 -6.43 3.46
C ASP A 172 -15.13 -5.03 3.43
N HIS A 173 -16.41 -4.95 3.06
CA HIS A 173 -17.20 -3.71 3.05
C HIS A 173 -17.76 -3.29 4.43
N ARG A 174 -17.27 -3.86 5.54
CA ARG A 174 -17.74 -3.61 6.93
C ARG A 174 -19.22 -3.95 7.18
N ILE A 175 -19.78 -4.80 6.33
CA ILE A 175 -21.08 -5.41 6.52
C ILE A 175 -20.85 -6.70 7.29
N ALA A 176 -21.53 -6.86 8.42
CA ALA A 176 -21.51 -8.08 9.21
C ALA A 176 -22.81 -8.84 9.06
N THR A 177 -22.71 -10.16 9.01
CA THR A 177 -23.83 -11.09 9.04
C THR A 177 -23.72 -11.93 10.30
N LEU A 178 -24.70 -11.78 11.18
CA LEU A 178 -24.86 -12.49 12.43
C LEU A 178 -25.98 -13.50 12.29
N THR A 179 -25.66 -14.79 12.43
CA THR A 179 -26.64 -15.86 12.49
C THR A 179 -26.78 -16.36 13.92
N ILE A 180 -27.96 -16.26 14.50
CA ILE A 180 -28.26 -16.64 15.89
C ILE A 180 -29.28 -17.76 15.89
N THR A 181 -29.01 -18.82 16.63
CA THR A 181 -29.98 -19.87 16.97
C THR A 181 -30.41 -19.64 18.40
N VAL A 182 -31.71 -19.45 18.61
CA VAL A 182 -32.29 -19.23 19.94
C VAL A 182 -33.44 -20.18 20.22
N MET A 183 -33.61 -20.52 21.50
CA MET A 183 -34.78 -21.20 22.03
C MET A 183 -35.75 -20.16 22.58
N ILE A 184 -37.01 -20.25 22.17
CA ILE A 184 -38.07 -19.33 22.62
C ILE A 184 -39.11 -20.14 23.39
N GLY A 185 -39.48 -19.63 24.57
CA GLY A 185 -40.47 -20.23 25.47
C GLY A 185 -41.85 -20.43 24.83
N HIS A 186 -42.76 -21.06 25.58
CA HIS A 186 -43.99 -21.70 25.07
C HIS A 186 -45.04 -20.83 24.33
N ASN A 187 -44.81 -19.53 24.08
CA ASN A 187 -45.68 -18.65 23.26
C ASN A 187 -44.96 -18.17 21.99
N LYS A 188 -45.14 -18.91 20.89
CA LYS A 188 -44.09 -19.10 19.87
C LYS A 188 -44.10 -18.15 18.67
N SER A 189 -45.21 -17.47 18.33
CA SER A 189 -45.26 -16.60 17.13
C SER A 189 -45.02 -15.13 17.49
N ASP A 190 -45.81 -14.61 18.43
CA ASP A 190 -45.81 -13.18 18.77
C ASP A 190 -44.45 -12.71 19.30
N ILE A 191 -43.75 -13.55 20.07
CA ILE A 191 -42.43 -13.21 20.62
C ILE A 191 -41.39 -13.11 19.50
N VAL A 192 -41.43 -14.02 18.52
CA VAL A 192 -40.49 -14.02 17.39
C VAL A 192 -40.68 -12.76 16.54
N GLU A 193 -41.94 -12.42 16.25
CA GLU A 193 -42.28 -11.22 15.48
C GLU A 193 -41.90 -9.94 16.25
N ASN A 194 -42.08 -9.92 17.58
CA ASN A 194 -41.64 -8.81 18.43
C ASN A 194 -40.12 -8.64 18.41
N ILE A 195 -39.37 -9.74 18.55
CA ILE A 195 -37.91 -9.73 18.44
C ILE A 195 -37.50 -9.23 17.06
N GLN A 196 -38.11 -9.74 15.98
CA GLN A 196 -37.78 -9.33 14.62
C GLN A 196 -38.01 -7.82 14.41
N ARG A 197 -39.16 -7.30 14.86
CA ARG A 197 -39.48 -5.87 14.78
C ARG A 197 -38.51 -5.02 15.59
N GLU A 198 -38.19 -5.41 16.81
CA GLU A 198 -37.25 -4.67 17.66
C GLU A 198 -35.83 -4.71 17.10
N LEU A 199 -35.37 -5.86 16.59
CA LEU A 199 -34.07 -5.98 15.93
C LEU A 199 -33.97 -5.12 14.67
N PHE A 200 -35.07 -4.96 13.93
CA PHE A 200 -35.08 -4.07 12.78
C PHE A 200 -34.95 -2.59 13.18
N LEU A 201 -35.29 -2.22 14.43
CA LEU A 201 -35.24 -0.85 14.96
C LEU A 201 -33.90 -0.47 15.65
N VAL A 202 -32.93 -1.39 15.68
CA VAL A 202 -31.62 -1.24 16.36
C VAL A 202 -30.60 -0.43 15.55
#